data_AF-A0A839JHW5-F1
#
_entry.id   AF-A0A839JHW5-F1
#
_cell.length_a   1.000
_cell.length_b   1.000
_cell.length_c   1.000
_cell.angle_alpha   90.00
_cell.angle_beta   90.00
_cell.angle_gamma   90.00
#
_symmetry.space_group_name_H-M   'P 1'
#
loop_
_entity.id
_entity.type
_entity.pdbx_description
1 polymer ?
#
loop_
_entity_poly.entity_id
_entity_poly.type
_entity_poly.pdbx_seq_one_letter_code
_entity_poly.pdbx_strand_id
1 'polypeptide(L)' 'MTEQISPEEQGPLFQVVSGNPSDEELAALTALLTVVRRGRGRPHAPVNSAIAGGWRSHWHLVRHAVLQGHGAWRSTARR' A
#
# COMPACT_ATOMS: atom_id res chain seq x y z
N MET A 1 15.04 -16.26 -21.34
CA MET A 1 15.74 -15.07 -21.86
C MET A 1 15.00 -13.87 -21.29
N THR A 2 15.41 -13.36 -20.13
CA THR A 2 14.71 -12.25 -19.46
C THR A 2 15.33 -10.96 -19.97
N GLU A 3 14.63 -10.29 -20.87
CA GLU A 3 15.06 -9.01 -21.45
C GLU A 3 15.17 -7.98 -20.32
N GLN A 4 16.41 -7.60 -20.01
CA GLN A 4 16.71 -6.53 -19.07
C GLN A 4 16.48 -5.23 -19.82
N ILE A 5 15.35 -4.58 -19.58
CA ILE A 5 15.07 -3.26 -20.16
C ILE A 5 16.00 -2.27 -19.47
N SER A 6 16.90 -1.65 -20.23
CA SER A 6 17.83 -0.64 -19.71
C SER A 6 17.04 0.61 -19.27
N PRO A 7 17.43 1.30 -18.18
CA PRO A 7 16.66 2.42 -17.64
C PRO A 7 16.52 3.62 -18.58
N GLU A 8 17.42 3.74 -19.56
CA GLU A 8 17.40 4.76 -20.62
C GLU A 8 16.21 4.59 -21.59
N GLU A 9 15.67 3.37 -21.75
CA GLU A 9 14.53 3.08 -22.65
C GLU A 9 13.17 3.27 -21.97
N GLN A 10 13.15 3.44 -20.65
CA GLN A 10 11.94 3.74 -19.91
C GLN A 10 11.67 5.23 -20.04
N GLY A 11 10.85 5.58 -21.03
CA GLY A 11 10.42 6.95 -21.25
C GLY A 11 9.91 7.67 -19.99
N PRO A 12 9.71 8.99 -20.06
CA PRO A 12 9.45 9.83 -18.89
C PRO A 12 8.27 9.30 -18.05
N LEU A 13 8.45 9.26 -16.73
CA LEU A 13 7.44 8.74 -15.78
C LEU A 13 6.10 9.51 -15.90
N PHE A 14 6.17 10.80 -16.17
CA PHE A 14 5.06 11.68 -16.53
C PHE A 14 5.59 12.90 -17.31
N GLN A 15 4.72 13.60 -18.03
CA GLN A 15 5.06 14.79 -18.81
C GLN A 15 4.04 15.92 -18.53
N VAL A 16 4.54 17.15 -18.37
CA VAL A 16 3.70 18.34 -18.29
C VAL A 16 3.41 18.79 -19.73
N VAL A 17 2.14 18.74 -20.13
CA VAL A 17 1.71 19.07 -21.51
C VAL A 17 1.39 20.57 -21.67
N SER A 18 1.04 21.24 -20.57
CA SER A 18 0.67 22.67 -20.57
C SER A 18 0.94 23.32 -19.21
N GLY A 19 1.17 24.64 -19.21
CA GLY A 19 1.46 25.42 -18.01
C GLY A 19 2.96 25.56 -17.72
N ASN A 20 3.30 26.35 -16.69
CA ASN A 20 4.67 26.50 -16.21
C ASN A 20 4.68 26.31 -14.68
N PRO A 21 4.62 25.06 -14.20
CA PRO A 21 4.61 24.79 -12.76
C PRO A 21 5.92 25.27 -12.14
N SER A 22 5.85 25.70 -10.87
CA SER A 22 7.07 26.01 -10.12
C SER A 22 7.84 24.72 -9.77
N ASP A 23 9.10 24.88 -9.39
CA ASP A 23 9.95 23.76 -8.97
C ASP A 23 9.35 23.02 -7.76
N GLU A 24 8.69 23.75 -6.85
CA GLU A 24 8.01 23.19 -5.69
C GLU A 24 6.80 22.33 -6.09
N GLU A 25 6.00 22.78 -7.06
CA GLU A 25 4.83 22.04 -7.55
C GLU A 25 5.27 20.76 -8.26
N LEU A 26 6.36 20.84 -9.04
CA LEU A 26 6.92 19.71 -9.76
C LEU A 26 7.52 18.67 -8.81
N ALA A 27 8.17 19.11 -7.73
CA ALA A 27 8.65 18.25 -6.65
C ALA A 27 7.50 17.58 -5.90
N ALA A 28 6.44 18.32 -5.56
CA ALA A 28 5.26 17.79 -4.89
C ALA A 28 4.56 16.71 -5.72
N LEU A 29 4.39 16.96 -7.02
CA LEU A 29 3.79 16.01 -7.95
C LEU A 29 4.64 14.73 -8.08
N THR A 30 5.96 14.88 -8.17
CA THR A 30 6.89 13.74 -8.25
C THR A 30 6.83 12.89 -6.99
N ALA A 31 6.82 13.50 -5.81
CA ALA A 31 6.69 12.80 -4.53
C ALA A 31 5.37 12.02 -4.46
N LEU A 32 4.26 12.65 -4.87
CA LEU A 32 2.93 12.02 -4.91
C LEU A 32 2.93 10.81 -5.85
N LEU A 33 3.40 10.98 -7.09
CA LEU A 33 3.45 9.90 -8.08
C LEU A 33 4.32 8.74 -7.62
N THR A 34 5.43 9.03 -6.92
CA THR A 34 6.30 8.00 -6.33
C THR A 34 5.54 7.16 -5.31
N VAL A 35 4.76 7.80 -4.43
CA VAL A 35 3.97 7.11 -3.40
C VAL A 35 2.82 6.31 -4.01
N VAL A 36 2.11 6.88 -4.99
CA VAL A 36 0.96 6.24 -5.64
C VAL A 36 1.39 5.05 -6.49
N ARG A 37 2.48 5.18 -7.26
CA ARG A 37 3.01 4.10 -8.10
C ARG A 37 3.81 3.07 -7.33
N ARG A 38 4.23 3.37 -6.09
CA ARG A 38 4.91 2.40 -5.24
C ARG A 38 3.97 1.22 -5.01
N GLY A 39 4.23 0.13 -5.73
CA GLY A 39 3.52 -1.14 -5.58
C GLY A 39 3.55 -1.54 -4.11
N ARG A 40 2.39 -1.47 -3.45
CA ARG A 40 2.25 -2.04 -2.10
C ARG A 40 2.24 -3.54 -2.31
N GLY A 41 3.30 -4.22 -1.85
CA GLY A 41 3.34 -5.68 -1.86
C GLY A 41 2.07 -6.25 -1.23
N ARG A 42 1.69 -7.47 -1.62
CA ARG A 42 0.53 -8.14 -1.02
C ARG A 42 0.70 -8.13 0.50
N PRO A 43 -0.28 -7.57 1.26
CA PRO A 43 -0.26 -7.69 2.70
C PRO A 43 -0.09 -9.16 3.07
N HIS A 44 0.87 -9.48 3.93
CA HIS A 44 1.01 -10.84 4.41
C HIS A 44 -0.30 -11.27 5.07
N ALA A 45 -0.81 -12.44 4.71
CA ALA A 45 -1.99 -12.98 5.36
C ALA A 45 -1.68 -13.12 6.87
N PRO A 46 -2.51 -12.58 7.77
CA PRO A 46 -2.24 -12.71 9.19
C PRO A 46 -2.22 -14.19 9.57
N VAL A 47 -1.10 -14.66 10.09
CA VAL A 47 -0.97 -16.01 10.61
C VAL A 47 -1.65 -16.04 11.98
N ASN A 48 -2.93 -16.42 11.99
CA ASN A 48 -3.63 -16.72 13.23
C ASN A 48 -3.22 -18.12 13.69
N SER A 49 -2.19 -18.22 14.52
CA SER A 49 -2.04 -19.41 15.35
C SER A 49 -3.27 -19.50 16.25
N ALA A 50 -3.90 -20.67 16.30
CA ALA A 50 -4.96 -20.93 17.26
C ALA A 50 -4.34 -20.91 18.66
N ILE A 51 -4.39 -19.76 19.33
CA ILE A 51 -4.04 -19.68 20.74
C ILE A 51 -5.17 -20.37 21.49
N ALA A 52 -4.91 -21.58 21.99
CA ALA A 52 -5.80 -22.27 22.90
C ALA A 52 -5.90 -21.45 24.20
N GLY A 53 -6.99 -20.68 24.36
CA GLY A 53 -7.22 -19.88 25.58
C GLY A 53 -8.19 -18.68 25.48
N GLY A 54 -8.79 -18.39 24.33
CA GLY A 54 -9.41 -17.08 24.03
C GLY A 54 -10.74 -16.72 24.71
N TRP A 55 -11.47 -17.65 25.34
CA TRP A 55 -12.85 -17.36 25.81
C TRP A 55 -12.91 -16.25 26.88
N ARG A 56 -11.83 -16.04 27.65
CA ARG A 56 -11.73 -15.00 28.69
C ARG A 56 -10.48 -14.13 28.56
N SER A 57 -9.80 -14.15 27.41
CA SER A 57 -8.61 -13.33 27.22
C SER A 57 -9.01 -11.85 27.14
N HIS A 58 -8.51 -11.03 28.07
CA HIS A 58 -8.83 -9.59 28.16
C HIS A 58 -8.62 -8.85 26.83
N TRP A 59 -7.64 -9.26 26.02
CA TRP A 59 -7.36 -8.68 24.72
C TRP A 59 -8.45 -8.88 23.66
N HIS A 60 -9.37 -9.83 23.82
CA HIS A 60 -10.53 -10.00 22.92
C HIS A 60 -11.64 -8.97 23.17
N LEU A 61 -11.63 -8.26 24.31
CA LEU A 61 -12.59 -7.18 24.59
C LEU A 61 -12.23 -5.89 23.84
N VAL A 62 -10.97 -5.76 23.42
CA VAL A 62 -10.48 -4.59 22.70
C VAL A 62 -10.63 -4.83 21.21
N ARG A 63 -11.41 -3.99 20.52
CA ARG A 63 -11.51 -4.06 19.06
C ARG A 63 -10.14 -3.75 18.44
N HIS A 64 -9.66 -4.65 17.59
CA HIS A 64 -8.46 -4.39 16.80
C HIS A 64 -8.71 -3.32 15.74
N ALA A 65 -7.64 -2.58 15.40
CA ALA A 65 -7.68 -1.60 14.32
C ALA A 65 -8.14 -2.23 13.00
N VAL A 66 -8.98 -1.51 12.27
CA VAL A 66 -9.49 -1.97 10.97
C VAL A 66 -8.33 -2.03 9.98
N LEU A 67 -8.11 -3.21 9.40
CA LEU A 67 -7.11 -3.40 8.36
C LEU A 67 -7.52 -2.59 7.11
N GLN A 68 -6.56 -1.85 6.55
CA GLN A 68 -6.77 -1.08 5.34
C GLN A 68 -6.72 -2.02 4.12
N GLY A 69 -7.70 -1.90 3.21
CA GLY A 69 -7.72 -2.67 1.96
C GLY A 69 -9.13 -3.01 1.46
N HIS A 70 -9.26 -3.28 0.17
CA HIS A 70 -10.53 -3.66 -0.44
C HIS A 70 -11.04 -4.99 0.15
N GLY A 71 -12.15 -4.95 0.87
CA GLY A 71 -12.74 -6.10 1.56
C GLY A 71 -12.11 -6.45 2.93
N ALA A 72 -11.12 -5.69 3.40
CA ALA A 72 -10.44 -5.96 4.67
C ALA A 72 -11.34 -5.81 5.91
N TRP A 73 -12.41 -5.01 5.80
CA TRP A 73 -13.45 -4.90 6.84
C TRP A 73 -14.23 -6.21 7.07
N ARG A 74 -14.31 -7.09 6.05
CA ARG A 74 -14.99 -8.40 6.18
C ARG A 74 -14.18 -9.41 6.99
N SER A 75 -12.85 -9.28 6.99
CA SER A 75 -11.97 -10.11 7.82
C SER A 75 -11.95 -9.66 9.28
N THR A 76 -12.11 -8.36 9.55
CA THR A 76 -12.11 -7.83 10.92
C THR A 76 -13.39 -8.17 11.69
N ALA A 77 -14.52 -8.34 10.99
CA ALA A 77 -15.80 -8.66 11.61
C ALA A 77 -16.00 -10.16 11.89
N ARG A 78 -15.15 -11.05 11.36
CA ARG A 78 -15.29 -12.52 11.46
C ARG A 78 -14.25 -13.18 12.38
N ARG A 79 -13.54 -12.39 13.20
CA ARG A 79 -12.56 -12.85 14.18
C ARG A 79 -13.08 -12.58 15.59
#